data_AF-A5BHY1-F1
#
_entry.id   AF-A5BHY1-F1
#
_cell.length_a   1.000
_cell.length_b   1.000
_cell.length_c   1.000
_cell.angle_alpha   90.00
_cell.angle_beta   90.00
_cell.angle_gamma   90.00
#
_symmetry.space_group_name_H-M   'P 1'
#
loop_
_entity.id
_entity.type
_entity.pdbx_description
1 polymer ?
#
loop_
_entity_poly.entity_id
_entity_poly.type
_entity_poly.pdbx_seq_one_letter_code
_entity_poly.pdbx_strand_id
1 'polypeptide(L)'
;MGRVRTKTVKKSSRQVIERYYSRMTLDFHTNKKILEEVAIIPSKRLRNKIAGFSTHLMKRIQKGPVRGISLKLQEEERERRMDFVPDESAIKTDVIKVDKETIDMLSALGMAELPGVVETEPEVVAPAMVFGRGGAGGAGGRRY
;
A
#
# COMPACT_ATOMS: atom_id res chain seq x y z
N MET A 1 11.50 -27.51 -5.84
CA MET A 1 10.88 -26.31 -5.20
C MET A 1 11.17 -26.30 -3.69
N GLY A 2 12.20 -25.60 -3.18
CA GLY A 2 12.61 -25.75 -1.76
C GLY A 2 13.37 -24.59 -1.11
N ARG A 3 13.12 -23.35 -1.54
CA ARG A 3 13.89 -22.17 -1.05
C ARG A 3 13.03 -21.09 -0.40
N VAL A 4 11.83 -21.43 0.08
CA VAL A 4 11.00 -20.48 0.83
C VAL A 4 11.56 -20.32 2.25
N ARG A 5 11.71 -19.06 2.69
CA ARG A 5 12.27 -18.74 4.02
C ARG A 5 11.15 -18.79 5.07
N THR A 6 11.47 -19.30 6.26
CA THR A 6 10.52 -19.43 7.38
C THR A 6 10.20 -18.08 8.02
N LYS A 7 9.11 -18.02 8.79
CA LYS A 7 8.66 -16.81 9.50
C LYS A 7 9.73 -16.23 10.43
N THR A 8 10.53 -17.07 11.09
CA THR A 8 11.62 -16.65 11.98
C THR A 8 12.67 -15.84 11.23
N VAL A 9 13.17 -16.34 10.10
CA VAL A 9 14.13 -15.63 9.26
C VAL A 9 13.55 -14.31 8.75
N LYS A 10 12.30 -14.32 8.27
CA LYS A 10 11.65 -13.12 7.74
C LYS A 10 11.42 -12.07 8.83
N LYS A 11 10.97 -12.46 10.02
CA LYS A 11 10.71 -11.54 11.16
C LYS A 11 12.01 -10.93 11.67
N SER A 12 13.02 -11.75 11.96
CA SER A 12 14.32 -11.25 12.46
C SER A 12 15.01 -10.33 11.46
N SER A 13 14.94 -10.63 10.16
CA SER A 13 15.57 -9.77 9.14
C SER A 13 14.92 -8.39 9.07
N ARG A 14 13.58 -8.30 9.17
CA ARG A 14 12.90 -6.99 9.18
C ARG A 14 13.29 -6.17 10.40
N GLN A 15 13.30 -6.79 11.58
CA GLN A 15 13.69 -6.11 12.83
C GLN A 15 15.13 -5.58 12.80
N VAL A 16 16.08 -6.33 12.22
CA VAL A 16 17.46 -5.87 12.07
C VAL A 16 17.53 -4.66 11.13
N ILE A 17 16.79 -4.71 10.02
CA ILE A 17 16.77 -3.63 9.02
C ILE A 17 16.14 -2.35 9.58
N GLU A 18 15.03 -2.44 10.31
CA GLU A 18 14.37 -1.29 10.92
C GLU A 18 15.29 -0.55 11.90
N ARG A 19 16.10 -1.29 12.68
CA ARG A 19 16.96 -0.72 13.72
C ARG A 19 18.34 -0.30 13.24
N TYR A 20 18.91 -1.03 12.29
CA TYR A 20 20.32 -0.89 11.89
C TYR A 20 20.48 -0.59 10.39
N TYR A 21 19.50 0.07 9.78
CA TYR A 21 19.52 0.40 8.35
C TYR A 21 20.84 1.02 7.89
N SER A 22 21.38 1.98 8.65
CA SER A 22 22.64 2.69 8.32
C SER A 22 23.87 1.80 8.25
N ARG A 23 23.87 0.65 8.95
CA ARG A 23 25.01 -0.28 8.97
C ARG A 23 24.88 -1.37 7.91
N MET A 24 23.69 -1.62 7.40
CA MET A 24 23.41 -2.73 6.49
C MET A 24 23.76 -2.37 5.04
N THR A 25 24.25 -3.33 4.27
CA THR A 25 24.67 -3.14 2.88
C THR A 25 23.94 -4.09 1.92
N LEU A 26 24.29 -4.03 0.63
CA LEU A 26 23.79 -4.96 -0.40
C LEU A 26 24.56 -6.30 -0.45
N ASP A 27 25.73 -6.36 0.20
CA ASP A 27 26.63 -7.51 0.17
C ASP A 27 26.31 -8.52 1.28
N PHE A 28 26.50 -9.80 0.97
CA PHE A 28 26.21 -10.90 1.89
C PHE A 28 27.26 -11.05 2.98
N HIS A 29 28.55 -10.92 2.64
CA HIS A 29 29.62 -11.22 3.58
C HIS A 29 29.74 -10.16 4.66
N THR A 30 29.56 -8.89 4.30
CA THR A 30 29.49 -7.75 5.22
C THR A 30 28.29 -7.87 6.16
N ASN A 31 27.07 -8.05 5.63
CA ASN A 31 25.87 -8.22 6.45
C ASN A 31 25.94 -9.43 7.39
N LYS A 32 26.60 -10.50 6.98
CA LYS A 32 26.83 -11.67 7.83
C LYS A 32 27.69 -11.32 9.05
N LYS A 33 28.77 -10.53 8.88
CA LYS A 33 29.62 -10.05 9.97
C LYS A 33 28.87 -9.08 10.88
N ILE A 34 28.11 -8.15 10.31
CA ILE A 34 27.30 -7.20 11.09
C ILE A 34 26.29 -7.94 11.98
N LEU A 35 25.64 -8.99 11.45
CA LEU A 35 24.70 -9.81 12.22
C LEU A 35 25.36 -10.61 13.35
N GLU A 36 26.67 -10.84 13.31
CA GLU A 36 27.41 -11.48 14.41
C GLU A 36 27.61 -10.52 15.58
N GLU A 37 27.80 -9.23 15.29
CA GLU A 37 27.97 -8.19 16.30
C GLU A 37 26.62 -7.72 16.88
N VAL A 38 25.61 -7.61 16.03
CA VAL A 38 24.33 -6.98 16.38
C VAL A 38 23.37 -7.94 17.08
N ALA A 39 23.44 -9.24 16.80
CA ALA A 39 22.45 -10.20 17.26
C ALA A 39 23.07 -11.51 17.72
N ILE A 40 22.58 -12.02 18.86
CA ILE A 40 22.94 -13.34 19.36
C ILE A 40 22.14 -14.38 18.57
N ILE A 41 22.79 -14.97 17.55
CA ILE A 41 22.19 -15.99 16.69
C ILE A 41 22.83 -17.36 17.00
N PRO A 42 22.05 -18.36 17.47
CA PRO A 42 22.60 -19.58 18.04
C PRO A 42 23.25 -20.51 17.01
N SER A 43 22.93 -20.39 15.72
CA SER A 43 23.50 -21.25 14.68
C SER A 43 23.96 -20.49 13.44
N LYS A 44 25.09 -20.95 12.90
CA LYS A 44 25.67 -20.46 11.63
C LYS A 44 24.67 -20.54 10.48
N ARG A 45 23.86 -21.60 10.42
CA ARG A 45 22.86 -21.78 9.35
C ARG A 45 21.72 -20.75 9.45
N LEU A 46 21.26 -20.41 10.65
CA LEU A 46 20.25 -19.36 10.84
C LEU A 46 20.81 -17.98 10.50
N ARG A 47 22.04 -17.68 10.96
CA ARG A 47 22.75 -16.44 10.63
C ARG A 47 22.84 -16.22 9.12
N ASN A 48 23.28 -17.24 8.39
CA ASN A 48 23.41 -17.16 6.93
C ASN A 48 22.05 -16.96 6.23
N LYS A 49 20.97 -17.58 6.72
CA LYS A 49 19.63 -17.37 6.17
C LYS A 49 19.11 -15.96 6.42
N ILE A 50 19.37 -15.39 7.60
CA ILE A 50 18.99 -14.03 7.97
C ILE A 50 19.80 -13.02 7.15
N ALA A 51 21.13 -13.19 7.06
CA ALA A 51 21.99 -12.35 6.23
C ALA A 51 21.53 -12.34 4.77
N GLY A 52 21.26 -13.53 4.20
CA GLY A 52 20.83 -13.66 2.80
C GLY A 52 19.41 -13.16 2.54
N PHE A 53 18.51 -13.16 3.53
CA PHE A 53 17.19 -12.54 3.37
C PHE A 53 17.25 -11.02 3.57
N SER A 54 18.14 -10.54 4.44
CA SER A 54 18.36 -9.12 4.69
C SER A 54 18.95 -8.42 3.45
N THR A 55 19.94 -9.03 2.78
CA THR A 55 20.44 -8.51 1.49
C THR A 55 19.35 -8.46 0.42
N HIS A 56 18.48 -9.46 0.38
CA HIS A 56 17.36 -9.48 -0.55
C HIS A 56 16.35 -8.36 -0.27
N LEU A 57 16.09 -8.04 1.00
CA LEU A 57 15.24 -6.91 1.39
C LEU A 57 15.90 -5.57 1.05
N MET A 58 17.21 -5.40 1.31
CA MET A 58 17.95 -4.18 0.96
C MET A 58 17.88 -3.86 -0.53
N LYS A 59 18.06 -4.87 -1.39
CA LYS A 59 17.89 -4.72 -2.85
C LYS A 59 16.48 -4.33 -3.27
N ARG A 60 15.46 -4.69 -2.48
CA ARG A 60 14.07 -4.30 -2.73
C ARG A 60 13.80 -2.87 -2.26
N ILE A 61 14.33 -2.50 -1.11
CA ILE A 61 14.22 -1.15 -0.54
C ILE A 61 14.80 -0.12 -1.51
N GLN A 62 15.93 -0.43 -2.15
CA GLN A 62 16.53 0.45 -3.17
C GLN A 62 15.61 0.72 -4.37
N LYS A 63 14.75 -0.26 -4.74
CA LYS A 63 13.81 -0.11 -5.86
C LYS A 63 12.50 0.57 -5.46
N GLY A 64 12.18 0.62 -4.17
CA GLY A 64 10.94 1.19 -3.68
C GLY A 64 10.55 0.72 -2.29
N PRO A 65 9.43 1.24 -1.76
CA PRO A 65 8.99 0.93 -0.40
C PRO A 65 8.63 -0.55 -0.26
N VAL A 66 9.08 -1.17 0.83
CA VAL A 66 8.82 -2.58 1.13
C VAL A 66 7.83 -2.68 2.28
N ARG A 67 6.70 -3.35 2.04
CA ARG A 67 5.65 -3.55 3.05
C ARG A 67 6.17 -4.22 4.31
N GLY A 68 5.85 -3.63 5.46
CA GLY A 68 6.13 -4.17 6.80
C GLY A 68 7.56 -3.96 7.28
N ILE A 69 8.25 -2.94 6.75
CA ILE A 69 9.50 -2.40 7.28
C ILE A 69 9.25 -0.90 7.44
N SER A 70 9.31 -0.38 8.66
CA SER A 70 9.33 1.07 8.89
C SER A 70 10.77 1.54 8.87
N LEU A 71 11.10 2.37 7.89
CA LEU A 71 12.33 3.15 7.92
C LEU A 71 11.95 4.56 8.35
N LYS A 72 12.61 5.10 9.37
CA LYS A 72 12.39 6.50 9.81
C LYS A 72 12.45 7.48 8.64
N LEU A 73 13.40 7.25 7.72
CA LEU A 73 13.53 8.03 6.49
C LEU A 73 12.27 8.00 5.61
N GLN A 74 11.59 6.85 5.52
CA GLN A 74 10.34 6.72 4.76
C GLN A 74 9.16 7.38 5.47
N GLU A 75 9.17 7.40 6.80
CA GLU A 75 8.14 8.08 7.60
C GLU A 75 8.25 9.60 7.42
N GLU A 76 9.46 10.17 7.47
CA GLU A 76 9.69 11.60 7.24
C GLU A 76 9.33 12.04 5.80
N GLU A 77 9.71 11.28 4.77
CA GLU A 77 9.29 11.58 3.39
C GLU A 77 7.77 11.47 3.20
N ARG A 78 7.15 10.49 3.88
CA ARG A 78 5.71 10.29 3.83
C ARG A 78 4.98 11.44 4.52
N GLU A 79 5.45 11.90 5.67
CA GLU A 79 4.89 13.08 6.37
C GLU A 79 4.97 14.31 5.47
N ARG A 80 6.14 14.61 4.88
CA ARG A 80 6.28 15.75 3.95
C ARG A 80 5.34 15.69 2.76
N ARG A 81 5.06 14.49 2.23
CA ARG A 81 4.09 14.32 1.13
C ARG A 81 2.65 14.50 1.60
N MET A 82 2.32 14.06 2.81
CA MET A 82 0.97 14.20 3.37
C MET A 82 0.69 15.64 3.83
N ASP A 83 1.71 16.34 4.33
CA ASP A 83 1.63 17.74 4.76
C ASP A 83 1.64 18.73 3.59
N PHE A 84 1.75 18.23 2.36
CA PHE A 84 1.64 19.04 1.17
C PHE A 84 0.21 19.55 1.02
N VAL A 85 -0.01 20.81 1.41
CA VAL A 85 -1.22 21.57 1.15
C VAL A 85 -1.04 22.29 -0.19
N PRO A 86 -1.84 22.00 -1.22
CA PRO A 86 -1.81 22.76 -2.47
C PRO A 86 -2.22 24.22 -2.25
N ASP A 87 -1.69 25.13 -3.07
CA ASP A 87 -2.03 26.56 -2.99
C ASP A 87 -3.53 26.80 -3.22
N GLU A 88 -4.16 25.99 -4.07
CA GLU A 88 -5.60 26.01 -4.31
C GLU A 88 -6.26 24.76 -3.71
N SER A 89 -7.24 24.99 -2.84
CA SER A 89 -8.03 23.90 -2.26
C SER A 89 -8.92 23.25 -3.32
N ALA A 90 -8.91 21.93 -3.39
CA ALA A 90 -9.79 21.17 -4.29
C ALA A 90 -11.29 21.42 -4.04
N ILE A 91 -11.66 21.90 -2.84
CA ILE A 91 -13.04 22.26 -2.47
C ILE A 91 -13.45 23.61 -3.08
N LYS A 92 -12.50 24.47 -3.45
CA LYS A 92 -12.77 25.78 -4.04
C LYS A 92 -13.12 25.59 -5.51
N THR A 93 -14.32 25.08 -5.76
CA THR A 93 -14.92 24.95 -7.09
C THR A 93 -15.94 26.07 -7.28
N ASP A 94 -15.93 26.72 -8.45
CA ASP A 94 -16.88 27.81 -8.76
C ASP A 94 -18.32 27.31 -8.92
N VAL A 95 -18.51 26.02 -9.21
CA VAL A 95 -19.82 25.39 -9.43
C VAL A 95 -19.94 24.11 -8.60
N ILE A 96 -20.91 24.09 -7.69
CA ILE A 96 -21.30 22.98 -6.84
C ILE A 96 -22.57 22.35 -7.42
N LYS A 97 -22.42 21.16 -7.99
CA LYS A 97 -23.53 20.38 -8.55
C LYS A 97 -24.24 19.61 -7.44
N VAL A 98 -25.55 19.78 -7.31
CA VAL A 98 -26.37 19.13 -6.27
C VAL A 98 -27.70 18.64 -6.83
N ASP A 99 -28.24 17.62 -6.17
CA ASP A 99 -29.52 17.02 -6.50
C ASP A 99 -30.69 17.86 -5.92
N LYS A 100 -31.89 17.65 -6.46
CA LYS A 100 -33.12 18.34 -6.03
C LYS A 100 -33.38 18.23 -4.52
N GLU A 101 -33.27 17.01 -3.97
CA GLU A 101 -33.50 16.77 -2.54
C GLU A 101 -32.49 17.52 -1.65
N THR A 102 -31.25 17.68 -2.11
CA THR A 102 -30.23 18.43 -1.37
C THR A 102 -30.48 19.94 -1.40
N ILE A 103 -31.10 20.48 -2.45
CA ILE A 103 -31.50 21.90 -2.51
C ILE A 103 -32.65 22.19 -1.53
N ASP A 104 -33.61 21.27 -1.43
CA ASP A 104 -34.73 21.38 -0.48
C ASP A 104 -34.22 21.33 0.97
N MET A 105 -33.25 20.45 1.24
CA MET A 105 -32.55 20.40 2.53
C MET A 105 -31.82 21.71 2.84
N LEU A 106 -31.07 22.27 1.89
CA LEU A 106 -30.39 23.56 2.07
C LEU A 106 -31.38 24.69 2.37
N SER A 107 -32.54 24.67 1.71
CA SER A 107 -33.62 25.64 1.95
C SER A 107 -34.22 25.51 3.35
N ALA A 108 -34.45 24.29 3.83
CA ALA A 108 -34.95 24.03 5.19
C ALA A 108 -33.95 24.44 6.29
N LEU A 109 -32.64 24.36 6.01
CA LEU A 109 -31.57 24.80 6.91
C LEU A 109 -31.29 26.31 6.85
N GLY A 110 -31.99 27.06 5.99
CA GLY A 110 -31.80 28.50 5.81
C GLY A 110 -30.54 28.87 5.01
N MET A 111 -30.01 27.95 4.21
CA MET A 111 -28.81 28.11 3.37
C MET A 111 -29.14 28.14 1.87
N ALA A 112 -30.32 28.67 1.50
CA ALA A 112 -30.82 28.66 0.12
C ALA A 112 -29.98 29.50 -0.87
N GLU A 113 -29.26 30.52 -0.38
CA GLU A 113 -28.53 31.50 -1.22
C GLU A 113 -27.02 31.23 -1.30
N LEU A 114 -26.60 29.97 -1.19
CA LEU A 114 -25.18 29.62 -1.31
C LEU A 114 -24.66 29.87 -2.75
N PRO A 115 -23.58 30.66 -2.92
CA PRO A 115 -23.04 30.97 -4.23
C PRO A 115 -22.46 29.72 -4.90
N GLY A 116 -22.73 29.56 -6.19
CA GLY A 116 -22.19 28.46 -7.02
C GLY A 116 -23.00 27.17 -7.00
N VAL A 117 -24.10 27.08 -6.26
CA VAL A 117 -24.98 25.91 -6.24
C VAL A 117 -25.80 25.81 -7.54
N VAL A 118 -25.67 24.70 -8.25
CA VAL A 118 -26.39 24.41 -9.51
C VAL A 118 -27.04 23.03 -9.41
N GLU A 119 -28.34 22.99 -9.73
CA GLU A 119 -29.10 21.74 -9.80
C GLU A 119 -28.62 20.89 -10.99
N THR A 120 -28.33 19.61 -10.74
CA THR A 120 -28.04 18.65 -11.81
C THR A 120 -29.01 17.49 -11.79
N GLU A 121 -29.49 17.09 -12.95
CA GLU A 121 -30.25 15.85 -13.07
C GLU A 121 -29.32 14.65 -12.86
N PRO A 122 -29.76 13.61 -12.12
CA PRO A 122 -28.94 12.45 -11.89
C PRO A 122 -28.65 11.77 -13.24
N GLU A 123 -27.38 11.67 -13.62
CA GLU A 123 -26.99 10.83 -14.74
C GLU A 123 -27.41 9.39 -14.42
N VAL A 124 -28.29 8.83 -15.24
CA VAL A 124 -28.63 7.41 -15.22
C VAL A 124 -27.37 6.62 -15.52
N VAL A 125 -26.65 6.22 -14.46
CA VAL A 125 -25.52 5.31 -14.56
C VAL A 125 -26.06 4.03 -15.17
N ALA A 126 -25.80 3.84 -16.47
CA ALA A 126 -26.19 2.62 -17.16
C ALA A 126 -25.68 1.44 -16.32
N PRO A 127 -26.54 0.45 -16.00
CA PRO A 127 -26.14 -0.66 -15.16
C PRO A 127 -24.89 -1.27 -15.79
N ALA A 128 -23.79 -1.29 -15.03
CA ALA A 128 -22.54 -1.89 -15.46
C ALA A 128 -22.88 -3.27 -16.03
N MET A 129 -22.56 -3.48 -17.31
CA MET A 129 -22.86 -4.71 -18.02
C MET A 129 -22.27 -5.87 -17.21
N VAL A 130 -23.15 -6.61 -16.53
CA VAL A 130 -22.77 -7.79 -15.77
C VAL A 130 -22.34 -8.80 -16.81
N PHE A 131 -21.03 -8.87 -17.08
CA PHE A 131 -20.48 -9.94 -17.89
C PHE A 131 -20.84 -11.26 -17.20
N GLY A 132 -21.80 -11.94 -17.81
CA GLY A 132 -22.43 -13.14 -17.29
C GLY A 132 -21.37 -14.19 -16.93
N ARG A 133 -21.32 -14.53 -15.66
CA ARG A 133 -20.76 -15.80 -15.20
C ARG A 133 -21.61 -16.90 -15.84
N GLY A 134 -21.01 -17.60 -16.80
CA GLY A 134 -21.65 -18.56 -17.69
C GLY A 134 -22.58 -19.55 -16.99
N GLY A 135 -23.83 -19.53 -17.43
CA GLY A 135 -24.78 -20.62 -17.29
C GLY A 135 -25.04 -21.23 -18.66
N ALA A 136 -24.27 -22.25 -19.02
CA ALA A 136 -24.60 -23.18 -20.11
C ALA A 136 -24.55 -24.59 -19.51
N GLY A 137 -25.69 -25.04 -19.00
CA GLY A 137 -25.96 -26.46 -18.86
C GLY A 137 -26.29 -27.01 -20.24
N GLY A 138 -25.66 -28.12 -20.63
CA GLY A 138 -25.99 -28.78 -21.89
C GLY A 138 -24.94 -29.80 -22.34
N ALA A 139 -25.09 -31.03 -21.84
CA ALA A 139 -24.83 -32.30 -22.51
C ALA A 139 -23.40 -32.64 -23.02
N GLY A 140 -22.93 -33.83 -22.60
CA GLY A 140 -22.32 -34.77 -23.55
C GLY A 140 -20.92 -35.28 -23.22
N GLY A 141 -20.85 -36.58 -22.90
CA GLY A 141 -19.78 -37.43 -23.44
C GLY A 141 -18.62 -37.80 -22.51
N ARG A 142 -18.65 -39.04 -22.02
CA ARG A 142 -17.45 -39.82 -21.69
C ARG A 142 -16.48 -39.81 -22.88
N ARG A 143 -15.17 -39.83 -22.63
CA ARG A 143 -14.19 -40.71 -23.31
C ARG A 143 -12.82 -40.60 -22.63
N TYR A 144 -12.35 -41.78 -22.22
CA TYR A 144 -11.00 -42.24 -21.84
C TYR A 144 -10.20 -41.42 -20.82
#